data_AF-A0A4R5VW77-F1
#
_entry.id   AF-A0A4R5VW77-F1
#
_cell.length_a   1.000
_cell.length_b   1.000
_cell.length_c   1.000
_cell.angle_alpha   90.00
_cell.angle_beta   90.00
_cell.angle_gamma   90.00
#
_symmetry.space_group_name_H-M   'P 1'
#
loop_
_entity.id
_entity.type
_entity.pdbx_description
1 polymer ?
#
loop_
_entity_poly.entity_id
_entity_poly.type
_entity_poly.pdbx_seq_one_letter_code
_entity_poly.pdbx_strand_id
1 'polypeptide(L)'
;MIISILLELKVIPKQGNSFFTSFSNLEILFGCLVAHLTLNYRFRYSSLLIILGMAGFLAVWINNIYHLIELQAPIFYSLSSMILMLGISEKDKKNRKVPKALSFLGDASYSIYIAHGPFLQFYILIFKKLNLMGSIGYFFSMSMVILLAVVSSCLVYILLEKPMSNYLRGVVFNGKKITSLKTAVKVAK
;
A
#
# COMPACT_ATOMS: atom_id res chain seq x y z
N MET A 1 33.83 10.84 27.63
CA MET A 1 34.99 11.08 26.75
C MET A 1 35.20 9.94 25.75
N ILE A 2 35.22 8.66 26.17
CA ILE A 2 35.33 7.50 25.25
C ILE A 2 34.13 7.38 24.28
N ILE A 3 32.92 7.71 24.75
CA ILE A 3 31.68 7.71 23.94
C ILE A 3 31.73 8.77 22.82
N SER A 4 32.39 9.90 23.06
CA SER A 4 32.52 10.99 22.07
C SER A 4 33.45 10.60 20.92
N ILE A 5 34.51 9.82 21.21
CA ILE A 5 35.48 9.32 20.22
C ILE A 5 34.85 8.21 19.36
N LEU A 6 33.98 7.37 19.95
CA LEU A 6 33.24 6.34 19.21
C LEU A 6 32.23 6.93 18.20
N LEU A 7 31.70 8.11 18.49
CA LEU A 7 30.77 8.86 17.63
C LEU A 7 31.44 9.57 16.45
N GLU A 8 32.75 9.81 16.52
CA GLU A 8 33.55 10.47 15.48
C GLU A 8 34.04 9.49 14.41
N LEU A 9 34.08 8.18 14.74
CA LEU A 9 34.57 7.11 13.86
C LEU A 9 33.64 6.74 12.69
N LYS A 10 32.49 7.40 12.50
CA LYS A 10 31.63 7.25 11.30
C LYS A 10 31.18 5.80 10.96
N VAL A 11 31.33 4.83 11.88
CA VAL A 11 30.92 3.42 11.72
C VAL A 11 29.42 3.21 11.95
N ILE A 12 28.73 4.17 12.59
CA ILE A 12 27.29 4.15 12.77
C ILE A 12 26.72 5.36 12.02
N PRO A 13 25.94 5.18 10.95
CA PRO A 13 25.24 6.31 10.36
C PRO A 13 24.35 6.91 11.45
N LYS A 14 24.58 8.19 11.78
CA LYS A 14 23.70 8.98 12.64
C LYS A 14 22.31 9.06 11.99
N GLN A 15 21.50 8.01 12.15
CA GLN A 15 20.05 8.09 12.00
C GLN A 15 19.50 8.54 13.35
N GLY A 16 19.60 9.85 13.60
CA GLY A 16 19.10 10.52 14.79
C GLY A 16 17.57 10.64 14.87
N ASN A 17 16.84 9.76 14.17
CA ASN A 17 15.42 9.53 14.40
C ASN A 17 15.29 8.07 14.83
N SER A 18 14.81 7.84 16.06
CA SER A 18 14.56 6.50 16.60
C SER A 18 13.91 5.62 15.53
N PHE A 19 14.45 4.42 15.31
CA PHE A 19 13.94 3.44 14.35
C PHE A 19 12.41 3.28 14.41
N PHE A 20 11.85 3.39 15.61
CA PHE A 20 10.40 3.37 15.90
C PHE A 20 9.60 4.50 15.24
N THR A 21 10.19 5.68 15.04
CA THR A 21 9.56 6.86 14.43
C THR A 21 9.78 6.95 12.93
N SER A 22 10.36 5.93 12.30
CA SER A 22 10.42 5.88 10.84
C SER A 22 9.02 5.72 10.25
N PHE A 23 8.76 6.40 9.14
CA PHE A 23 7.45 6.45 8.48
C PHE A 23 6.88 5.05 8.23
N SER A 24 7.70 4.13 7.69
CA SER A 24 7.27 2.76 7.40
C SER A 24 6.87 1.98 8.67
N ASN A 25 7.61 2.15 9.77
CA ASN A 25 7.29 1.45 11.02
C ASN A 25 6.02 2.00 11.68
N LEU A 26 5.78 3.30 11.59
CA LEU A 26 4.54 3.92 12.08
C LEU A 26 3.33 3.43 11.29
N GLU A 27 3.44 3.30 9.97
CA GLU A 27 2.34 2.79 9.13
C GLU A 27 1.99 1.33 9.49
N ILE A 28 3.00 0.49 9.70
CA ILE A 28 2.82 -0.89 10.16
C ILE A 28 2.16 -0.91 11.55
N LEU A 29 2.64 -0.07 12.48
CA LEU A 29 2.10 0.01 13.85
C LEU A 29 0.63 0.42 13.83
N PHE A 30 0.27 1.45 13.05
CA PHE A 30 -1.11 1.88 12.89
C PHE A 30 -1.97 0.79 12.23
N GLY A 31 -1.44 0.04 11.27
CA GLY A 31 -2.10 -1.13 10.70
C GLY A 31 -2.41 -2.21 11.73
N CYS A 32 -1.45 -2.53 12.60
CA CYS A 32 -1.66 -3.46 13.73
C CYS A 32 -2.72 -2.93 14.71
N LEU A 33 -2.70 -1.63 14.99
CA LEU A 33 -3.67 -0.96 15.86
C LEU A 33 -5.09 -1.05 15.26
N VAL A 34 -5.23 -0.82 13.96
CA VAL A 34 -6.49 -1.00 13.21
C VAL A 34 -7.03 -2.41 13.37
N ALA A 35 -6.19 -3.42 13.18
CA ALA A 35 -6.58 -4.82 13.34
C ALA A 35 -7.07 -5.12 14.77
N HIS A 36 -6.35 -4.64 15.79
CA HIS A 36 -6.73 -4.83 17.19
C HIS A 36 -8.07 -4.15 17.53
N LEU A 37 -8.26 -2.89 17.12
CA LEU A 37 -9.50 -2.16 17.34
C LEU A 37 -10.68 -2.81 16.62
N THR A 38 -10.47 -3.27 15.39
CA THR A 38 -11.48 -3.95 14.59
C THR A 38 -11.88 -5.28 15.22
N LEU A 39 -10.99 -6.01 15.88
CA LEU A 39 -11.37 -7.28 16.52
C LEU A 39 -12.14 -7.07 17.83
N ASN A 40 -11.80 -6.04 18.61
CA ASN A 40 -12.34 -5.84 19.96
C ASN A 40 -13.56 -4.92 20.02
N TYR A 41 -13.72 -4.01 19.05
CA TYR A 41 -14.79 -3.02 19.04
C TYR A 41 -15.64 -3.13 17.77
N ARG A 42 -16.89 -2.68 17.87
CA ARG A 42 -17.80 -2.53 16.72
C ARG A 42 -18.17 -1.06 16.59
N PHE A 43 -17.74 -0.45 15.49
CA PHE A 43 -18.07 0.95 15.24
C PHE A 43 -19.34 1.05 14.39
N ARG A 44 -20.38 1.67 14.94
CA ARG A 44 -21.67 1.85 14.26
C ARG A 44 -21.60 2.86 13.10
N TYR A 45 -20.62 3.76 13.12
CA TYR A 45 -20.46 4.87 12.18
C TYR A 45 -19.34 4.67 11.14
N SER A 46 -19.20 3.46 10.60
CA SER A 46 -18.10 3.12 9.66
C SER A 46 -18.05 4.03 8.42
N SER A 47 -19.20 4.47 7.90
CA SER A 47 -19.23 5.39 6.75
C SER A 47 -18.68 6.78 7.09
N LEU A 48 -18.88 7.28 8.31
CA LEU A 48 -18.33 8.58 8.73
C LEU A 48 -16.81 8.49 8.86
N LEU A 49 -16.27 7.36 9.36
CA LEU A 49 -14.83 7.15 9.44
C LEU A 49 -14.15 7.15 8.07
N ILE A 50 -14.78 6.54 7.05
CA ILE A 50 -14.25 6.56 5.67
C ILE A 50 -14.22 8.00 5.13
N ILE A 51 -15.31 8.75 5.30
CA ILE A 51 -15.39 10.14 4.83
C ILE A 51 -14.35 11.00 5.56
N LEU A 52 -14.22 10.84 6.87
CA LEU A 52 -13.25 11.57 7.68
C LEU A 52 -11.80 11.26 7.29
N GLY A 53 -11.46 9.98 7.09
CA GLY A 53 -10.13 9.58 6.65
C GLY A 53 -9.78 10.08 5.24
N MET A 54 -10.77 10.06 4.33
CA MET A 54 -10.60 10.59 2.97
C MET A 54 -10.45 12.13 2.97
N ALA A 55 -11.24 12.83 3.77
CA ALA A 55 -11.10 14.27 3.98
C ALA A 55 -9.75 14.62 4.62
N GLY A 56 -9.27 13.81 5.57
CA GLY A 56 -7.94 13.96 6.17
C GLY A 56 -6.82 13.84 5.13
N PHE A 57 -6.88 12.83 4.26
CA PHE A 57 -5.92 12.68 3.16
C PHE A 57 -5.90 13.90 2.23
N LEU A 58 -7.08 14.39 1.83
CA LEU A 58 -7.21 15.56 0.96
C LEU A 58 -6.69 16.83 1.65
N ALA A 59 -6.98 17.01 2.94
CA ALA A 59 -6.49 18.14 3.72
C ALA A 59 -4.96 18.15 3.82
N VAL A 60 -4.33 16.99 4.07
CA VAL A 60 -2.86 16.88 4.11
C VAL A 60 -2.26 17.14 2.72
N TRP A 61 -2.91 16.66 1.66
CA TRP A 61 -2.47 16.90 0.28
C TRP A 61 -2.52 18.38 -0.11
N ILE A 62 -3.64 19.06 0.19
CA ILE A 62 -3.78 20.52 -0.03
C ILE A 62 -2.71 21.27 0.79
N ASN A 63 -2.53 20.91 2.06
CA ASN A 63 -1.51 21.55 2.89
C ASN A 63 -0.10 21.33 2.34
N ASN A 64 0.18 20.17 1.72
CA ASN A 64 1.48 19.89 1.11
C ASN A 64 1.74 20.76 -0.14
N ILE A 65 0.70 21.07 -0.93
CA ILE A 65 0.81 21.94 -2.11
C ILE A 65 1.00 23.40 -1.71
N TYR A 66 0.20 23.88 -0.76
CA TYR A 66 0.15 25.30 -0.41
C TYR A 66 1.06 25.67 0.76
N HIS A 67 1.72 24.70 1.40
CA HIS A 67 2.58 24.88 2.58
C HIS A 67 1.96 25.77 3.67
N LEU A 68 0.64 25.64 3.91
CA LEU A 68 -0.10 26.51 4.83
C LEU A 68 0.38 26.35 6.28
N ILE A 69 0.81 25.14 6.65
CA ILE A 69 1.34 24.79 7.97
C ILE A 69 2.53 23.84 7.79
N GLU A 70 3.60 24.03 8.56
CA GLU A 70 4.71 23.09 8.71
C GLU A 70 4.25 21.83 9.47
N LEU A 71 3.46 21.01 8.80
CA LEU A 71 3.01 19.71 9.29
C LEU A 71 4.04 18.65 8.93
N GLN A 72 4.33 17.76 9.87
CA GLN A 72 5.01 16.50 9.58
C GLN A 72 4.09 15.61 8.73
N ALA A 73 4.04 15.88 7.43
CA ALA A 73 3.18 15.23 6.45
C ALA A 73 3.13 13.70 6.58
N PRO A 74 4.26 12.99 6.83
CA PRO A 74 4.25 11.53 6.96
C PRO A 74 3.30 11.05 8.06
N ILE A 75 3.32 11.66 9.25
CA ILE A 75 2.50 11.22 10.39
C ILE A 75 1.02 11.44 10.13
N PHE A 76 0.66 12.58 9.54
CA PHE A 76 -0.73 12.91 9.23
C PHE A 76 -1.30 12.03 8.11
N TYR A 77 -0.48 11.65 7.12
CA TYR A 77 -0.86 10.63 6.14
C TYR A 77 -1.09 9.28 6.80
N SER A 78 -0.18 8.83 7.67
CA SER A 78 -0.35 7.58 8.40
C SER A 78 -1.61 7.59 9.26
N LEU A 79 -1.89 8.68 9.98
CA LEU A 79 -3.10 8.83 10.79
C LEU A 79 -4.37 8.82 9.95
N SER A 80 -4.38 9.54 8.82
CA SER A 80 -5.53 9.55 7.90
C SER A 80 -5.78 8.17 7.30
N SER A 81 -4.71 7.43 6.95
CA SER A 81 -4.79 6.06 6.47
C SER A 81 -5.32 5.09 7.50
N MET A 82 -4.95 5.25 8.78
CA MET A 82 -5.45 4.45 9.88
C MET A 82 -6.98 4.61 10.03
N ILE A 83 -7.47 5.85 10.05
CA ILE A 83 -8.90 6.15 10.19
C ILE A 83 -9.69 5.60 9.00
N LEU A 84 -9.17 5.78 7.79
CA LEU A 84 -9.77 5.27 6.57
C LEU A 84 -9.84 3.74 6.59
N MET A 85 -8.74 3.06 6.94
CA MET A 85 -8.66 1.61 6.99
C MET A 85 -9.55 1.00 8.08
N LEU A 86 -9.69 1.65 9.24
CA LEU A 86 -10.67 1.29 10.28
C LEU A 86 -12.09 1.32 9.72
N GLY A 87 -12.46 2.40 9.03
CA GLY A 87 -13.79 2.55 8.44
C GLY A 87 -14.09 1.49 7.37
N ILE A 88 -13.12 1.15 6.52
CA ILE A 88 -13.24 0.09 5.52
C ILE A 88 -13.36 -1.28 6.19
N SER A 89 -12.49 -1.61 7.14
CA SER A 89 -12.46 -2.92 7.80
C SER A 89 -13.77 -3.22 8.56
N GLU A 90 -14.34 -2.23 9.24
CA GLU A 90 -15.65 -2.38 9.89
C GLU A 90 -16.79 -2.61 8.89
N LYS A 91 -16.69 -1.99 7.70
CA LYS A 91 -17.69 -2.11 6.65
C LYS A 91 -17.57 -3.46 5.93
N ASP A 92 -16.36 -4.01 5.83
CA ASP A 92 -16.05 -5.30 5.22
C ASP A 92 -16.53 -6.49 6.07
N LYS A 93 -16.63 -6.33 7.41
CA LYS A 93 -17.27 -7.33 8.29
C LYS A 93 -18.70 -7.70 7.87
N LYS A 94 -19.41 -6.80 7.19
CA LYS A 94 -20.74 -7.08 6.64
C LYS A 94 -20.54 -7.73 5.28
N ASN A 95 -21.05 -8.95 5.11
CA ASN A 95 -21.03 -9.67 3.83
C ASN A 95 -21.57 -8.80 2.69
N ARG A 96 -20.67 -8.13 1.96
CA ARG A 96 -20.98 -7.28 0.83
C ARG A 96 -20.22 -7.79 -0.37
N LYS A 97 -20.91 -7.84 -1.51
CA LYS A 97 -20.28 -8.20 -2.78
C LYS A 97 -19.38 -7.05 -3.22
N VAL A 98 -18.07 -7.24 -3.12
CA VAL A 98 -17.07 -6.34 -3.72
C VAL A 98 -17.10 -6.53 -5.24
N PRO A 99 -17.11 -5.46 -6.05
CA PRO A 99 -17.10 -5.61 -7.49
C PRO A 99 -15.79 -6.29 -7.95
N LYS A 100 -15.90 -7.20 -8.92
CA LYS A 100 -14.78 -8.02 -9.40
C LYS A 100 -13.58 -7.19 -9.86
N ALA A 101 -13.83 -6.01 -10.44
CA ALA A 101 -12.79 -5.09 -10.88
C ALA A 101 -11.96 -4.54 -9.71
N LEU A 102 -12.58 -4.19 -8.57
CA LEU A 102 -11.86 -3.71 -7.39
C LEU A 102 -11.04 -4.81 -6.74
N SER A 103 -11.60 -6.02 -6.65
CA SER A 103 -10.85 -7.19 -6.15
C SER A 103 -9.64 -7.45 -7.03
N PHE A 104 -9.82 -7.49 -8.36
CA PHE A 104 -8.73 -7.71 -9.29
C PHE A 104 -7.63 -6.63 -9.20
N LEU A 105 -8.02 -5.35 -9.10
CA LEU A 105 -7.06 -4.26 -8.98
C LEU A 105 -6.32 -4.29 -7.65
N GLY A 106 -7.00 -4.68 -6.56
CA GLY A 106 -6.38 -4.92 -5.26
C GLY A 106 -5.40 -6.08 -5.29
N ASP A 107 -5.80 -7.22 -5.86
CA ASP A 107 -4.95 -8.40 -6.01
C ASP A 107 -3.72 -8.12 -6.89
N ALA A 108 -3.85 -7.26 -7.91
CA ALA A 108 -2.77 -6.86 -8.80
C ALA A 108 -1.89 -5.72 -8.27
N SER A 109 -2.29 -5.06 -7.17
CA SER A 109 -1.65 -3.84 -6.68
C SER A 109 -0.17 -4.04 -6.34
N TYR A 110 0.18 -5.21 -5.79
CA TYR A 110 1.56 -5.56 -5.45
C TYR A 110 2.44 -5.73 -6.68
N SER A 111 1.99 -6.51 -7.67
CA SER A 111 2.66 -6.61 -8.98
C SER A 111 2.84 -5.25 -9.63
N ILE A 112 1.81 -4.40 -9.61
CA ILE A 112 1.90 -3.05 -10.17
C ILE A 112 2.96 -2.23 -9.44
N TYR A 113 2.99 -2.26 -8.10
CA TYR A 113 3.98 -1.53 -7.32
C TYR A 113 5.43 -1.94 -7.64
N ILE A 114 5.70 -3.22 -7.89
CA ILE A 114 7.07 -3.67 -8.23
C ILE A 114 7.40 -3.41 -9.70
N ALA A 115 6.47 -3.71 -10.61
CA ALA A 115 6.76 -3.75 -12.04
C ALA A 115 6.66 -2.37 -12.72
N HIS A 116 5.87 -1.43 -12.18
CA HIS A 116 5.65 -0.14 -12.84
C HIS A 116 6.94 0.66 -13.03
N GLY A 117 7.85 0.65 -12.06
CA GLY A 117 9.11 1.41 -12.10
C GLY A 117 10.03 1.01 -13.27
N PRO A 118 10.41 -0.28 -13.38
CA PRO A 118 11.16 -0.79 -14.52
C PRO A 118 10.48 -0.53 -15.87
N PHE A 119 9.16 -0.74 -15.96
CA PHE A 119 8.43 -0.49 -17.21
C PHE A 119 8.38 0.99 -17.60
N LEU A 120 8.19 1.88 -16.63
CA LEU A 120 8.27 3.33 -16.86
C LEU A 120 9.62 3.71 -17.47
N GLN A 121 10.72 3.25 -16.86
CA GLN A 121 12.07 3.54 -17.37
C GLN A 121 12.27 2.98 -18.78
N PHE A 122 11.82 1.75 -19.02
CA PHE A 122 11.91 1.11 -20.34
C PHE A 122 11.15 1.89 -21.42
N TYR A 123 9.89 2.27 -21.17
CA TYR A 123 9.10 3.02 -22.15
C TYR A 123 9.59 4.45 -22.35
N ILE A 124 10.07 5.12 -21.30
CA ILE A 124 10.69 6.45 -21.43
C ILE A 124 11.90 6.38 -22.37
N LEU A 125 12.76 5.37 -22.23
CA LEU A 125 13.93 5.19 -23.10
C LEU A 125 13.53 4.94 -24.56
N ILE A 126 12.50 4.12 -24.80
CA ILE A 126 11.96 3.86 -26.14
C ILE A 126 11.43 5.14 -26.77
N PHE A 127 10.57 5.88 -26.07
CA PHE A 127 9.96 7.11 -26.57
C PHE A 127 11.00 8.20 -26.84
N LYS A 128 12.05 8.27 -26.02
CA LYS A 128 13.18 9.17 -26.24
C LYS A 128 13.98 8.77 -27.49
N LYS A 129 14.26 7.48 -27.69
CA LYS A 129 15.01 6.98 -28.85
C LYS A 129 14.25 7.21 -30.17
N LEU A 130 12.93 7.13 -30.13
CA LEU A 130 12.05 7.35 -31.29
C LEU A 130 11.70 8.84 -31.52
N ASN A 131 12.21 9.77 -30.70
CA ASN A 131 11.84 11.19 -30.71
C ASN A 131 10.33 11.47 -30.66
N LEU A 132 9.54 10.51 -30.16
CA LEU A 132 8.08 10.62 -30.05
C LEU A 132 7.66 11.73 -29.07
N MET A 133 8.51 12.02 -28.07
CA MET A 133 8.29 13.10 -27.11
C MET A 133 8.21 14.48 -27.77
N GLY A 134 9.00 14.71 -28.83
CA GLY A 134 9.01 15.98 -29.56
C GLY A 134 7.86 16.09 -30.56
N SER A 135 7.46 14.98 -31.19
CA SER A 135 6.47 14.99 -32.27
C SER A 135 5.01 15.02 -31.78
N ILE A 136 4.70 14.34 -30.68
CA ILE A 136 3.33 14.18 -30.16
C ILE A 136 3.07 15.13 -28.96
N GLY A 137 4.13 15.78 -28.48
CA GLY A 137 4.12 16.63 -27.30
C GLY A 137 4.31 15.83 -26.01
N TYR A 138 4.95 16.48 -25.03
CA TYR A 138 5.37 15.84 -23.78
C TYR A 138 4.19 15.26 -23.00
N PHE A 139 3.06 15.97 -22.96
CA PHE A 139 1.88 15.55 -22.21
C PHE A 139 1.30 14.22 -22.73
N PHE A 140 1.02 14.14 -24.03
CA PHE A 140 0.48 12.93 -24.66
C PHE A 140 1.47 11.77 -24.61
N SER A 141 2.75 12.04 -24.85
CA SER A 141 3.80 11.02 -24.73
C SER A 141 3.87 10.43 -23.32
N MET A 142 3.79 11.27 -22.28
CA MET A 142 3.86 10.82 -20.90
C MET A 142 2.61 10.04 -20.50
N SER A 143 1.42 10.50 -20.91
CA SER A 143 0.17 9.76 -20.67
C SER A 143 0.21 8.37 -21.32
N MET A 144 0.71 8.25 -22.55
CA MET A 144 0.88 6.95 -23.21
C MET A 144 1.85 6.04 -22.46
N VAL A 145 3.00 6.56 -22.03
CA VAL A 145 3.99 5.81 -21.26
C VAL A 145 3.40 5.27 -19.97
N ILE A 146 2.63 6.08 -19.23
CA ILE A 146 1.97 5.65 -17.99
C ILE A 146 0.95 4.55 -18.28
N LEU A 147 0.12 4.72 -19.30
CA LEU A 147 -0.87 3.70 -19.68
C LEU A 147 -0.19 2.38 -20.07
N LEU A 148 0.85 2.43 -20.88
CA LEU A 148 1.62 1.24 -21.30
C LEU A 148 2.28 0.55 -20.10
N ALA A 149 2.86 1.32 -19.17
CA ALA A 149 3.48 0.79 -17.96
C ALA A 149 2.47 0.10 -17.03
N VAL A 150 1.27 0.67 -16.86
CA VAL A 150 0.21 0.07 -16.04
C VAL A 150 -0.33 -1.21 -16.71
N VAL A 151 -0.58 -1.17 -18.03
CA VAL A 151 -1.05 -2.35 -18.78
C VAL A 151 -0.02 -3.48 -18.72
N SER A 152 1.26 -3.19 -18.95
CA SER A 152 2.31 -4.21 -18.86
C SER A 152 2.49 -4.76 -17.45
N SER A 153 2.34 -3.92 -16.42
CA SER A 153 2.36 -4.37 -15.02
C SER A 153 1.18 -5.28 -14.68
N CYS A 154 0.00 -5.00 -15.23
CA CYS A 154 -1.17 -5.86 -15.09
C CYS A 154 -0.99 -7.21 -15.82
N LEU A 155 -0.33 -7.21 -16.98
CA LEU A 155 0.04 -8.45 -17.67
C LEU A 155 1.00 -9.31 -16.84
N VAL A 156 1.99 -8.69 -16.19
CA VAL A 156 2.89 -9.38 -15.25
C VAL A 156 2.12 -10.05 -14.11
N TYR A 157 1.13 -9.36 -13.53
CA TYR A 157 0.26 -9.96 -12.51
C TYR A 157 -0.45 -11.23 -13.02
N ILE A 158 -1.04 -11.18 -14.21
CA ILE A 158 -1.79 -12.31 -14.77
C ILE A 158 -0.85 -13.48 -15.13
N LEU A 159 0.33 -13.19 -15.67
CA LEU A 159 1.26 -14.19 -16.19
C LEU A 159 2.21 -14.78 -15.15
N LEU A 160 2.55 -14.04 -14.10
CA LEU A 160 3.52 -14.48 -13.09
C LEU A 160 2.85 -14.65 -11.74
N GLU A 161 2.22 -13.60 -11.20
CA GLU A 161 1.71 -13.64 -9.83
C GLU A 161 0.53 -14.61 -9.66
N LYS A 162 -0.44 -14.57 -10.57
CA LYS A 162 -1.62 -15.46 -10.52
C LYS A 162 -1.26 -16.96 -10.61
N PRO A 163 -0.45 -17.43 -11.58
CA PRO A 163 -0.08 -18.85 -11.62
C PRO A 163 0.84 -19.23 -10.46
N MET A 164 1.78 -18.37 -10.06
CA MET A 164 2.67 -18.67 -8.94
C MET A 164 1.90 -18.78 -7.62
N SER A 165 0.94 -17.88 -7.37
CA SER A 165 0.06 -17.92 -6.21
C SER A 165 -0.80 -19.18 -6.20
N ASN A 166 -1.38 -19.57 -7.34
CA ASN A 166 -2.14 -20.81 -7.47
C ASN A 166 -1.26 -22.06 -7.26
N TYR A 167 -0.03 -22.05 -7.79
CA TYR A 167 0.93 -23.13 -7.61
C TYR A 167 1.35 -23.27 -6.15
N LEU A 168 1.73 -22.17 -5.49
CA LEU A 168 2.07 -22.16 -4.05
C LEU A 168 0.89 -22.63 -3.21
N ARG A 169 -0.33 -22.19 -3.53
CA ARG A 169 -1.53 -22.65 -2.82
C ARG A 169 -1.72 -24.15 -2.98
N GLY A 170 -1.49 -24.69 -4.18
CA GLY A 170 -1.42 -26.13 -4.41
C GLY A 170 -0.38 -26.79 -3.53
N VAL A 171 0.88 -26.34 -3.56
CA VAL A 171 1.96 -27.00 -2.79
C VAL A 171 1.75 -26.91 -1.27
N VAL A 172 1.31 -25.76 -0.75
CA VAL A 172 1.15 -25.54 0.69
C VAL A 172 -0.11 -26.22 1.26
N PHE A 173 -1.22 -26.23 0.51
CA PHE A 173 -2.49 -26.77 1.03
C PHE A 173 -2.81 -28.19 0.56
N ASN A 174 -2.15 -28.71 -0.48
CA ASN A 174 -2.38 -30.09 -0.94
C ASN A 174 -1.73 -31.15 -0.02
N GLY A 175 -0.94 -30.73 0.99
CA GLY A 175 -0.41 -31.59 2.06
C GLY A 175 -1.27 -31.64 3.34
N LYS A 176 -2.33 -30.82 3.48
CA LYS A 176 -3.21 -30.85 4.65
C LYS A 176 -4.68 -30.75 4.22
N LYS A 177 -5.39 -31.88 4.30
CA LYS A 177 -6.86 -31.89 4.47
C LYS A 177 -7.23 -30.87 5.56
N ILE A 178 -7.83 -29.76 5.17
CA ILE A 178 -8.39 -28.76 6.08
C ILE A 178 -9.66 -29.37 6.69
N THR A 179 -9.50 -30.25 7.67
CA THR A 179 -10.62 -30.92 8.35
C THR A 179 -10.89 -30.37 9.77
N SER A 180 -10.05 -29.48 10.35
CA SER A 180 -10.22 -29.11 11.78
C SER A 180 -10.61 -27.66 12.11
N LEU A 181 -10.68 -26.71 11.17
CA LEU A 181 -11.03 -25.33 11.54
C LEU A 181 -12.52 -25.09 11.83
N LYS A 182 -13.40 -26.05 11.53
CA LYS A 182 -14.82 -25.98 11.94
C LYS A 182 -15.04 -26.39 13.41
N THR A 183 -14.08 -27.06 14.04
CA THR A 183 -14.26 -27.61 15.40
C THR A 183 -13.86 -26.61 16.48
N ALA A 184 -12.84 -25.77 16.25
CA ALA A 184 -12.34 -24.83 17.27
C ALA A 184 -13.33 -23.69 17.59
N VAL A 185 -14.13 -23.23 16.63
CA VAL A 185 -15.12 -22.15 16.84
C VAL A 185 -16.36 -22.66 17.60
N LYS A 186 -16.59 -23.98 17.68
CA LYS A 186 -17.74 -24.54 18.40
C LYS A 186 -17.46 -24.80 19.88
N VAL A 187 -16.20 -24.76 20.32
CA VAL A 187 -15.79 -25.03 21.71
C VAL A 187 -15.70 -23.74 22.55
N ALA A 188 -15.64 -22.57 21.91
CA ALA A 188 -15.59 -21.27 22.60
C ALA A 188 -16.95 -20.55 22.60
N LYS A 189 -18.05 -21.30 22.80
CA LYS A 189 -19.41 -20.76 22.89
C LYS A 189 -20.01 -21.05 24.25
#